data_AF-A0A3D0XYP6-F1
#
_entry.id   AF-A0A3D0XYP6-F1
#
_cell.length_a   1.000
_cell.length_b   1.000
_cell.length_c   1.000
_cell.angle_alpha   90.00
_cell.angle_beta   90.00
_cell.angle_gamma   90.00
#
_symmetry.space_group_name_H-M   'P 1'
#
loop_
_entity.id
_entity.type
_entity.pdbx_description
1 polymer ?
#
loop_
_entity_poly.entity_id
_entity_poly.type
_entity_poly.pdbx_seq_one_letter_code
_entity_poly.pdbx_strand_id
1 'polypeptide(L)'
;MKEIKEKYLPIGTVVILKGATKRLMIAGFCAIDNSNKEKIWDYSGCMYPEGFLNSDQICLFNHDQIEKVYHIGLSNDAEEKEFKKTLNIFMTEFEKINKKLKKQSDVKATKTKKTKKVELKKETNGKKTSTTKKTTSNKKGSTSKKAKTTKKKA
;
A
#
# COMPACT_ATOMS: atom_id res chain seq x y z
N MET A 1 -12.95 -21.36 16.19
CA MET A 1 -12.03 -20.58 15.33
C MET A 1 -10.71 -20.44 16.10
N LYS A 2 -9.55 -20.68 15.47
CA LYS A 2 -8.26 -20.57 16.19
C LYS A 2 -7.88 -19.10 16.26
N GLU A 3 -7.83 -18.58 17.48
CA GLU A 3 -7.30 -17.25 17.79
C GLU A 3 -5.80 -17.24 17.44
N ILE A 4 -5.39 -16.34 16.54
CA ILE A 4 -3.99 -16.21 16.14
C ILE A 4 -3.31 -15.32 17.20
N LYS A 5 -2.69 -15.96 18.19
CA LYS A 5 -2.10 -15.25 19.35
C LYS A 5 -0.77 -14.54 19.05
N GLU A 6 -0.07 -14.92 17.99
CA GLU A 6 1.25 -14.36 17.65
C GLU A 6 1.17 -13.39 16.46
N LYS A 7 1.63 -12.14 16.65
CA LYS A 7 1.57 -11.08 15.63
C LYS A 7 2.41 -11.37 14.38
N TYR A 8 3.55 -12.07 14.52
CA TYR A 8 4.43 -12.42 13.40
C TYR A 8 4.48 -13.94 13.23
N LEU A 9 3.73 -14.46 12.26
CA LEU A 9 3.73 -15.88 11.90
C LEU A 9 5.02 -16.24 11.15
N PRO A 10 5.57 -17.46 11.31
CA PRO A 10 6.82 -17.84 10.64
C PRO A 10 6.68 -17.83 9.12
N ILE A 11 7.79 -17.60 8.42
CA ILE A 11 7.86 -17.68 6.95
C ILE A 11 7.49 -19.10 6.50
N GLY A 12 6.80 -19.20 5.36
CA GLY A 12 6.23 -20.46 4.86
C GLY A 12 4.83 -20.76 5.41
N THR A 13 4.32 -19.94 6.33
CA THR A 13 2.93 -20.04 6.79
C THR A 13 1.98 -19.76 5.63
N VAL A 14 1.03 -20.67 5.39
CA VAL A 14 -0.01 -20.55 4.37
C VAL A 14 -1.30 -20.07 5.00
N VAL A 15 -1.83 -18.95 4.50
CA VAL A 15 -3.01 -18.25 5.03
C VAL A 15 -4.01 -17.94 3.93
N ILE A 16 -5.22 -17.58 4.32
CA ILE A 16 -6.20 -16.88 3.47
C ILE A 16 -6.59 -15.58 4.15
N LEU A 17 -6.73 -14.51 3.35
CA LEU A 17 -7.18 -13.21 3.82
C LEU A 17 -8.70 -13.11 3.77
N LYS A 18 -9.26 -12.19 4.56
CA LYS A 18 -10.69 -11.92 4.59
C LYS A 18 -11.23 -11.57 3.20
N GLY A 19 -12.14 -12.38 2.68
CA GLY A 19 -12.76 -12.18 1.37
C GLY A 19 -11.88 -12.57 0.16
N ALA A 20 -10.69 -13.12 0.39
CA ALA A 20 -9.85 -13.65 -0.68
C ALA A 20 -10.31 -15.06 -1.10
N THR A 21 -10.16 -15.38 -2.38
CA THR A 21 -10.45 -16.71 -2.94
C THR A 21 -9.22 -17.59 -3.06
N LYS A 22 -8.03 -16.99 -3.11
CA LYS A 22 -6.73 -17.64 -3.22
C LYS A 22 -5.98 -17.57 -1.89
N ARG A 23 -5.19 -18.62 -1.62
CA ARG A 23 -4.30 -18.68 -0.45
C ARG A 23 -2.99 -17.96 -0.75
N LEU A 24 -2.37 -17.44 0.29
CA LEU A 24 -1.07 -16.79 0.25
C LEU A 24 -0.09 -17.52 1.17
N MET A 25 1.18 -17.54 0.80
CA MET A 25 2.27 -17.95 1.67
C MET A 25 3.07 -16.74 2.11
N ILE A 26 3.31 -16.60 3.41
CA ILE A 26 4.16 -15.54 3.96
C ILE A 26 5.61 -15.79 3.54
N ALA A 27 6.23 -14.78 2.94
CA ALA A 27 7.61 -14.80 2.45
C ALA A 27 8.51 -13.79 3.17
N GLY A 28 7.95 -12.78 3.85
CA GLY A 28 8.73 -11.79 4.58
C GLY A 28 7.87 -10.91 5.50
N PHE A 29 8.55 -10.01 6.20
CA PHE A 29 7.98 -9.12 7.21
C PHE A 29 8.30 -7.66 6.92
N CYS A 30 7.51 -6.74 7.50
CA CYS A 30 7.77 -5.30 7.49
C CYS A 30 8.02 -4.73 6.08
N ALA A 31 7.19 -5.15 5.12
CA ALA A 31 7.37 -4.81 3.73
C ALA A 31 6.90 -3.38 3.42
N ILE A 32 7.64 -2.68 2.58
CA ILE A 32 7.34 -1.31 2.15
C ILE A 32 6.73 -1.36 0.75
N ASP A 33 5.63 -0.62 0.56
CA ASP A 33 5.03 -0.48 -0.76
C ASP A 33 5.92 0.37 -1.67
N ASN A 34 6.25 -0.14 -2.85
CA ASN A 34 7.02 0.59 -3.87
C ASN A 34 6.36 1.92 -4.25
N SER A 35 5.02 1.99 -4.21
CA SER A 35 4.23 3.17 -4.57
C SER A 35 4.09 4.16 -3.42
N ASN A 36 4.14 3.67 -2.18
CA ASN A 36 4.00 4.50 -0.97
C ASN A 36 5.02 4.07 0.09
N LYS A 37 6.17 4.74 0.07
CA LYS A 37 7.30 4.47 0.99
C LYS A 37 7.00 4.78 2.46
N GLU A 38 5.89 5.45 2.76
CA GLU A 38 5.47 5.76 4.13
C GLU A 38 4.65 4.64 4.76
N LYS A 39 4.15 3.70 3.95
CA LYS A 39 3.32 2.59 4.43
C LYS A 39 4.14 1.31 4.58
N ILE A 40 4.19 0.82 5.82
CA ILE A 40 4.78 -0.48 6.17
C ILE A 40 3.64 -1.47 6.39
N TRP A 41 3.76 -2.63 5.78
CA TRP A 41 2.85 -3.76 5.94
C TRP A 41 3.50 -4.83 6.82
N ASP A 42 2.68 -5.54 7.62
CA ASP A 42 3.23 -6.58 8.50
C ASP A 42 3.90 -7.72 7.70
N TYR A 43 3.32 -8.09 6.55
CA TYR A 43 3.75 -9.22 5.75
C TYR A 43 3.92 -8.88 4.27
N SER A 44 4.89 -9.57 3.65
CA SER A 44 4.94 -9.82 2.22
C SER A 44 4.77 -11.32 1.95
N GLY A 45 4.12 -11.66 0.85
CA GLY A 45 3.88 -13.05 0.48
C GLY A 45 3.64 -13.26 -1.00
N CYS A 46 3.48 -14.52 -1.37
CA CYS A 46 3.20 -14.97 -2.73
C CYS A 46 1.94 -15.83 -2.78
N MET A 47 1.42 -16.08 -3.98
CA MET A 47 0.27 -16.97 -4.18
C MET A 47 0.64 -18.40 -3.84
N TYR A 48 -0.29 -19.16 -3.27
CA TYR A 48 -0.10 -20.59 -2.99
C TYR A 48 -1.09 -21.44 -3.80
N PRO A 49 -0.63 -22.51 -4.50
CA PRO A 49 0.74 -23.06 -4.51
C PRO A 49 1.68 -22.46 -5.57
N GLU A 50 1.25 -21.44 -6.32
CA GLU A 50 1.97 -20.95 -7.50
C GLU A 50 3.32 -20.29 -7.22
N GLY A 51 3.52 -19.74 -6.02
CA GLY A 51 4.70 -18.94 -5.69
C GLY A 51 4.68 -17.57 -6.35
N PHE A 52 5.88 -17.05 -6.65
CA PHE A 52 6.07 -15.79 -7.37
C PHE A 52 6.02 -16.04 -8.88
N LEU A 53 5.03 -15.46 -9.56
CA LEU A 53 4.91 -15.57 -11.02
C LEU A 53 5.80 -14.57 -11.76
N ASN A 54 6.10 -13.44 -11.14
CA ASN A 54 7.03 -12.41 -11.60
C ASN A 54 7.53 -11.59 -10.41
N SER A 55 8.55 -10.75 -10.63
CA SER A 55 9.17 -9.92 -9.60
C SER A 55 8.23 -8.91 -8.95
N ASP A 56 7.16 -8.54 -9.64
CA ASP A 56 6.31 -7.42 -9.27
C ASP A 56 5.05 -7.87 -8.49
N GLN A 57 4.78 -9.19 -8.46
CA GLN A 57 3.65 -9.77 -7.76
C GLN A 57 4.01 -10.15 -6.32
N ILE A 58 4.29 -9.14 -5.50
CA ILE A 58 4.40 -9.28 -4.05
C ILE A 58 3.06 -8.91 -3.43
N CYS A 59 2.48 -9.82 -2.66
CA CYS A 59 1.26 -9.56 -1.92
C CYS A 59 1.61 -8.93 -0.57
N LEU A 60 1.15 -7.70 -0.34
CA LEU A 60 1.36 -6.97 0.91
C LEU A 60 0.08 -7.01 1.74
N PHE A 61 0.18 -7.40 3.01
CA PHE A 61 -0.99 -7.48 3.90
C PHE A 61 -0.59 -7.38 5.38
N ASN A 62 -1.57 -7.02 6.20
CA ASN A 62 -1.43 -6.92 7.65
C ASN A 62 -1.96 -8.16 8.36
N HIS A 63 -1.54 -8.33 9.62
CA HIS A 63 -1.96 -9.47 10.43
C HIS A 63 -3.47 -9.53 10.66
N ASP A 64 -4.12 -8.38 10.82
CA ASP A 64 -5.56 -8.26 11.05
C ASP A 64 -6.41 -8.66 9.82
N GLN A 65 -5.81 -8.74 8.64
CA GLN A 65 -6.46 -9.16 7.41
C GLN A 65 -6.49 -10.68 7.25
N ILE A 66 -5.73 -11.43 8.07
CA ILE A 66 -5.71 -12.89 8.04
C ILE A 66 -7.05 -13.43 8.57
N GLU A 67 -7.71 -14.28 7.77
CA GLU A 67 -8.95 -14.94 8.16
C GLU A 67 -8.67 -16.33 8.77
N LYS A 68 -7.80 -17.09 8.11
CA LYS A 68 -7.49 -18.47 8.52
C LYS A 68 -6.08 -18.87 8.13
N VAL A 69 -5.41 -19.58 9.04
CA VAL A 69 -4.13 -20.25 8.81
C VAL A 69 -4.38 -21.71 8.42
N TYR A 70 -3.84 -22.14 7.30
CA TYR A 70 -3.90 -23.52 6.81
C TYR A 70 -2.68 -24.34 7.22
N HIS A 71 -1.51 -23.70 7.24
CA HIS A 71 -0.26 -24.32 7.60
C HIS A 71 0.63 -23.29 8.31
N ILE A 72 1.27 -23.70 9.40
CA ILE A 72 2.32 -22.91 10.04
C ILE A 72 3.62 -23.30 9.37
N GLY A 73 4.38 -22.30 8.92
CA GLY A 73 5.69 -22.52 8.32
C GLY A 73 6.72 -23.06 9.30
N LEU A 74 8.01 -22.93 8.98
CA LEU A 74 9.06 -23.44 9.85
C LEU A 74 9.08 -22.66 11.17
N SER A 75 8.57 -23.30 12.21
CA SER A 75 8.52 -22.76 13.56
C SER A 75 9.47 -23.55 14.47
N ASN A 76 9.87 -22.93 15.58
CA ASN A 76 10.69 -23.54 16.62
C ASN A 76 12.17 -23.74 16.27
N ASP A 77 12.60 -23.28 15.10
CA ASP A 77 14.00 -23.25 14.70
C ASP A 77 14.78 -22.18 15.48
N ALA A 78 16.08 -22.39 15.69
CA ALA A 78 16.91 -21.46 16.45
C ALA A 78 17.04 -20.10 15.74
N GLU A 79 17.25 -20.11 14.43
CA GLU A 79 17.37 -18.91 13.60
C GLU A 79 16.04 -18.14 13.57
N GLU A 80 14.92 -18.87 13.41
CA GLU A 80 13.58 -18.27 13.41
C GLU A 80 13.26 -17.59 14.75
N LYS A 81 13.57 -18.24 15.88
CA LYS A 81 13.35 -17.66 17.21
C LYS A 81 14.17 -16.41 17.44
N GLU A 82 15.44 -16.44 17.05
CA GLU A 82 16.34 -15.30 17.20
C GLU A 82 15.87 -14.12 16.32
N PHE A 83 15.54 -14.40 15.07
CA PHE A 83 15.00 -13.40 14.16
C PHE A 83 13.71 -12.77 14.70
N LYS A 84 12.75 -13.58 15.17
CA LYS A 84 11.49 -13.08 15.76
C LYS A 84 11.71 -12.20 16.98
N LYS A 85 12.66 -12.53 17.86
CA LYS A 85 13.01 -11.69 19.02
C LYS A 85 13.47 -10.31 18.55
N THR A 86 14.40 -10.27 17.61
CA THR A 86 14.93 -9.03 17.04
C THR A 86 13.84 -8.23 16.33
N LEU A 87 12.98 -8.90 15.56
CA LEU A 87 11.84 -8.28 14.87
C LEU A 87 10.87 -7.62 15.87
N ASN A 88 10.51 -8.31 16.95
CA ASN A 88 9.62 -7.78 17.98
C ASN A 88 10.21 -6.56 18.71
N ILE A 89 11.52 -6.59 19.01
CA ILE A 89 12.22 -5.45 19.61
C ILE A 89 12.17 -4.26 18.67
N PHE A 90 12.53 -4.46 17.39
CA PHE A 90 12.53 -3.41 16.38
C PHE A 90 11.14 -2.78 16.21
N MET A 91 10.10 -3.60 16.11
CA MET A 91 8.73 -3.11 15.93
C MET A 91 8.23 -2.34 17.16
N THR A 92 8.59 -2.77 18.36
CA THR A 92 8.25 -2.06 19.60
C THR A 92 8.91 -0.67 19.64
N GLU A 93 10.17 -0.57 19.27
CA GLU A 93 10.88 0.71 19.20
C GLU A 93 10.30 1.62 18.11
N PHE A 94 9.98 1.06 16.94
CA PHE A 94 9.35 1.78 15.84
C PHE A 94 7.98 2.36 16.24
N GLU A 95 7.14 1.57 16.91
CA GLU A 95 5.84 2.02 17.43
C GLU A 95 6.00 3.15 18.47
N LYS A 96 6.99 3.06 19.38
CA LYS A 96 7.29 4.13 20.34
C LYS A 96 7.72 5.42 19.66
N ILE A 97 8.59 5.34 18.65
CA ILE A 97 9.05 6.50 17.87
C ILE A 97 7.87 7.15 17.17
N ASN A 98 7.05 6.37 16.47
CA ASN A 98 5.86 6.88 15.78
C ASN A 98 4.86 7.53 16.74
N LYS A 99 4.68 6.97 17.94
CA LYS A 99 3.81 7.55 18.97
C LYS A 99 4.37 8.89 19.50
N LYS A 100 5.69 9.01 19.65
CA LYS A 100 6.35 10.29 20.02
C LYS A 100 6.21 11.33 18.92
N LEU A 101 6.40 10.95 17.66
CA LEU A 101 6.25 11.85 16.50
C LEU A 101 4.81 12.37 16.36
N LYS A 102 3.80 11.50 16.51
CA LYS A 102 2.38 11.92 16.49
C LYS A 102 2.01 12.86 17.64
N LYS A 103 2.57 12.66 18.84
CA LYS A 103 2.36 13.57 19.99
C LYS A 103 2.96 14.96 19.78
N GLN A 104 3.96 15.12 18.91
CA GLN A 104 4.55 16.43 18.60
C GLN A 104 3.78 17.18 17.50
N SER A 105 3.06 16.49 16.60
CA SER A 105 2.20 17.14 15.59
C SER A 105 0.93 17.76 16.18
N ASP A 106 0.39 17.21 17.26
CA ASP A 106 -0.82 17.74 17.92
C ASP A 106 -0.57 19.10 18.63
N VAL A 107 0.68 19.44 18.95
CA VAL A 107 1.05 20.71 19.60
C VAL A 107 1.18 21.88 18.60
N LYS A 108 1.40 21.62 17.30
CA LYS A 108 1.51 22.67 16.28
C LYS A 108 0.16 23.14 15.69
N ALA A 109 -0.93 22.41 15.91
CA ALA A 109 -2.25 22.80 15.41
C ALA A 109 -2.93 23.94 16.22
N THR A 110 -2.43 24.29 17.41
CA THR A 110 -3.08 25.24 18.33
C THR A 110 -2.59 26.68 18.25
N LYS A 111 -1.57 27.02 17.42
CA LYS A 111 -1.03 28.39 17.30
C LYS A 111 -1.48 29.19 16.07
N THR A 112 -2.23 28.63 15.11
CA THR A 112 -2.53 29.31 13.82
C THR A 112 -3.92 29.98 13.73
N LYS A 113 -4.73 29.99 14.80
CA LYS A 113 -6.10 30.56 14.77
C LYS A 113 -6.27 32.01 15.27
N LYS A 114 -5.21 32.73 15.69
CA LYS A 114 -5.36 34.09 16.27
C LYS A 114 -5.04 35.28 15.34
N THR A 115 -4.64 35.06 14.08
CA THR A 115 -4.10 36.16 13.24
C THR A 115 -4.83 36.42 11.90
N LYS A 116 -6.10 36.02 11.73
CA LYS A 116 -6.85 36.26 10.47
C LYS A 116 -8.25 36.90 10.61
N LYS A 117 -8.55 37.59 11.71
CA LYS A 117 -9.86 38.29 11.88
C LYS A 117 -9.77 39.82 11.85
N VAL A 118 -8.69 40.39 11.32
CA VAL A 118 -8.54 41.85 11.12
C VAL A 118 -8.00 42.12 9.72
N GLU A 119 -8.69 41.66 8.67
CA GLU A 119 -8.53 42.22 7.32
C GLU A 119 -9.67 41.69 6.42
N LEU A 120 -10.84 42.28 6.59
CA LEU A 120 -11.91 42.24 5.60
C LEU A 120 -12.87 43.40 5.90
N LYS A 121 -12.42 44.61 5.56
CA LYS A 121 -13.31 45.68 5.14
C LYS A 121 -12.63 46.42 3.98
N LYS A 122 -13.45 46.79 2.99
CA LYS A 122 -13.20 47.71 1.85
C LYS A 122 -12.47 47.00 0.70
N GLU A 123 -12.90 46.97 -0.57
CA GLU A 123 -13.73 47.84 -1.45
C GLU A 123 -14.36 46.91 -2.54
N THR A 124 -15.67 46.88 -2.79
CA THR A 124 -16.50 47.67 -3.72
C THR A 124 -16.03 47.86 -5.17
N ASN A 125 -16.83 47.25 -6.07
CA ASN A 125 -17.35 47.73 -7.38
C ASN A 125 -16.48 47.85 -8.65
N GLY A 126 -16.99 47.31 -9.78
CA GLY A 126 -16.52 47.70 -11.12
C GLY A 126 -16.85 46.84 -12.37
N LYS A 127 -18.14 46.58 -12.67
CA LYS A 127 -18.86 46.41 -13.97
C LYS A 127 -18.16 46.17 -15.34
N LYS A 128 -18.89 45.40 -16.20
CA LYS A 128 -19.05 45.36 -17.70
C LYS A 128 -18.26 44.28 -18.48
N THR A 129 -18.88 43.19 -18.98
CA THR A 129 -19.77 42.92 -20.16
C THR A 129 -19.08 42.61 -21.51
N SER A 130 -19.50 41.47 -22.10
CA SER A 130 -19.69 41.13 -23.54
C SER A 130 -18.42 40.97 -24.42
N THR A 131 -18.28 40.07 -25.42
CA THR A 131 -19.25 39.35 -26.27
C THR A 131 -18.50 38.34 -27.20
N THR A 132 -19.13 37.19 -27.54
CA THR A 132 -19.11 36.41 -28.84
C THR A 132 -17.78 36.13 -29.59
N LYS A 133 -17.55 35.03 -30.33
CA LYS A 133 -18.38 34.19 -31.22
C LYS A 133 -17.48 33.05 -31.80
N LYS A 134 -18.08 31.88 -32.11
CA LYS A 134 -17.85 31.02 -33.32
C LYS A 134 -16.42 30.42 -33.54
N THR A 135 -16.14 29.24 -34.11
CA THR A 135 -16.87 28.29 -34.98
C THR A 135 -16.01 27.01 -35.16
N THR A 136 -16.68 25.84 -35.12
CA THR A 136 -16.60 24.68 -36.04
C THR A 136 -15.28 24.05 -36.55
N SER A 137 -15.37 22.70 -36.59
CA SER A 137 -14.89 21.76 -37.65
C SER A 137 -13.41 21.34 -37.55
N ASN A 138 -12.94 20.15 -37.98
CA ASN A 138 -13.50 18.92 -38.55
C ASN A 138 -12.35 17.90 -38.48
N LYS A 139 -12.58 16.63 -38.09
CA LYS A 139 -12.58 15.42 -38.94
C LYS A 139 -11.28 15.05 -39.69
N LYS A 140 -10.79 13.84 -39.38
CA LYS A 140 -10.21 12.74 -40.23
C LYS A 140 -9.20 11.97 -39.36
N GLY A 141 -9.21 10.64 -39.19
CA GLY A 141 -9.75 9.55 -39.99
C GLY A 141 -8.67 8.94 -40.90
N SER A 142 -8.02 7.84 -40.46
CA SER A 142 -7.49 6.72 -41.28
C SER A 142 -6.79 5.70 -40.35
N THR A 143 -7.33 4.50 -40.11
CA THR A 143 -7.27 3.24 -40.89
C THR A 143 -5.87 2.69 -41.23
N SER A 144 -5.59 1.56 -40.58
CA SER A 144 -4.99 0.31 -41.09
C SER A 144 -3.59 0.32 -41.71
N LYS A 145 -2.72 -0.58 -41.21
CA LYS A 145 -2.06 -1.56 -42.08
C LYS A 145 -1.75 -2.88 -41.37
N LYS A 146 -2.04 -3.94 -42.11
CA LYS A 146 -1.99 -5.38 -41.82
C LYS A 146 -0.60 -5.93 -42.14
N ALA A 147 -0.30 -7.06 -41.48
CA ALA A 147 0.42 -8.25 -41.99
C ALA A 147 1.95 -8.19 -42.20
N LYS A 148 2.66 -9.13 -41.57
CA LYS A 148 3.11 -10.36 -42.25
C LYS A 148 3.67 -11.43 -41.32
N THR A 149 3.16 -12.63 -41.51
CA THR A 149 3.62 -13.95 -41.07
C THR A 149 4.93 -14.33 -41.80
N THR A 150 5.83 -15.07 -41.15
CA THR A 150 6.60 -16.13 -41.81
C THR A 150 7.09 -17.18 -40.81
N LYS A 151 6.69 -18.43 -41.07
CA LYS A 151 7.29 -19.68 -40.60
C LYS A 151 8.78 -19.73 -40.97
N LYS A 152 9.61 -20.38 -40.14
CA LYS A 152 10.69 -21.24 -40.63
C LYS A 152 10.96 -22.38 -39.65
N LYS A 153 10.75 -23.61 -40.13
CA LYS A 153 11.27 -24.88 -39.60
C LYS A 153 12.78 -24.93 -39.85
N ALA A 154 13.52 -25.48 -38.90
CA ALA A 154 14.56 -26.49 -39.09
C ALA A 154 14.68 -27.24 -37.76
#